data_AF-A0A3B9H7C1-F1
#
_entry.id   AF-A0A3B9H7C1-F1
#
_cell.length_a   1.000
_cell.length_b   1.000
_cell.length_c   1.000
_cell.angle_alpha   90.00
_cell.angle_beta   90.00
_cell.angle_gamma   90.00
#
_symmetry.space_group_name_H-M   'P 1'
#
loop_
_entity.id
_entity.type
_entity.pdbx_description
1 polymer ?
#
loop_
_entity_poly.entity_id
_entity_poly.type
_entity_poly.pdbx_seq_one_letter_code
_entity_poly.pdbx_strand_id
1 'polypeptide(L)'
;MSNYLEATNELYRKAAIAPDVGLCCTTTPIWQLPGLEIPGIMKEMNYGCGSTVHARDLVNNPKVLYVGVGGGMELLQFSYFNRNNGGIIGVDVLNEMLEASAQNFKEAELLNPWFSSKFVDLRLGDALNLPIDDESIDVAAQNCVFNIFKTDDLKKALAESYRVLKPHGRLVMSDPICNQEMSDKLRNDDRLRAMCLTGAIPLSKYVDMITEAGFGTVEIRAKRPYRVLDPEKYATDELVYIESIEVCAIKDPMPADGPCIFTGKTAIYYGEEDVFDDRKGHLLLQNQPLSVCDKTANALSNLGRSDIFVSESTYFYDGGGCC
;
A
#
# COMPACT_ATOMS: atom_id res chain seq x y z
N MET A 1 23.94 12.18 -16.96
CA MET A 1 23.40 10.85 -16.69
C MET A 1 21.99 11.09 -16.22
N SER A 2 20.99 10.49 -16.87
CA SER A 2 19.59 10.59 -16.42
C SER A 2 19.52 10.05 -14.99
N ASN A 3 18.85 10.76 -14.08
CA ASN A 3 18.52 10.21 -12.76
C ASN A 3 17.29 9.30 -12.91
N TYR A 4 17.16 8.23 -12.11
CA TYR A 4 16.04 7.29 -12.19
C TYR A 4 14.66 7.97 -12.09
N LEU A 5 14.58 9.09 -11.35
CA LEU A 5 13.38 9.94 -11.26
C LEU A 5 13.05 10.64 -12.57
N GLU A 6 14.04 11.10 -13.33
CA GLU A 6 13.84 11.71 -14.65
C GLU A 6 13.31 10.68 -15.65
N ALA A 7 13.88 9.47 -15.65
CA ALA A 7 13.40 8.35 -16.46
C ALA A 7 11.95 7.98 -16.12
N THR A 8 11.62 7.97 -14.82
CA THR A 8 10.25 7.77 -14.32
C THR A 8 9.31 8.87 -14.84
N ASN A 9 9.69 10.13 -14.64
CA ASN A 9 8.88 11.27 -15.07
C ASN A 9 8.66 11.28 -16.58
N GLU A 10 9.66 10.92 -17.38
CA GLU A 10 9.52 10.82 -18.84
C GLU A 10 8.56 9.69 -19.25
N LEU A 11 8.66 8.53 -18.61
CA LEU A 11 7.80 7.38 -18.87
C LEU A 11 6.34 7.73 -18.60
N TYR A 12 6.04 8.25 -17.41
CA TYR A 12 4.67 8.58 -17.02
C TYR A 12 4.15 9.82 -17.74
N ARG A 13 4.99 10.82 -18.10
CA ARG A 13 4.54 11.95 -18.94
C ARG A 13 4.00 11.48 -20.29
N LYS A 14 4.65 10.49 -20.91
CA LYS A 14 4.14 9.89 -22.16
C LYS A 14 2.81 9.17 -21.92
N ALA A 15 2.72 8.42 -20.82
CA ALA A 15 1.51 7.69 -20.43
C ALA A 15 0.33 8.62 -20.03
N ALA A 16 0.60 9.87 -19.65
CA ALA A 16 -0.43 10.88 -19.40
C ALA A 16 -1.14 11.33 -20.69
N ILE A 17 -0.39 11.35 -21.81
CA ILE A 17 -0.86 11.80 -23.12
C ILE A 17 -1.45 10.64 -23.92
N ALA A 18 -0.78 9.49 -23.89
CA ALA A 18 -1.14 8.29 -24.61
C ALA A 18 -1.12 7.11 -23.63
N PRO A 19 -2.29 6.68 -23.11
CA PRO A 19 -2.36 5.61 -22.13
C PRO A 19 -1.70 4.32 -22.62
N ASP A 20 -0.86 3.72 -21.79
CA ASP A 20 -0.20 2.44 -22.06
C ASP A 20 -0.73 1.38 -21.10
N VAL A 21 -1.74 0.63 -21.56
CA VAL A 21 -2.39 -0.43 -20.78
C VAL A 21 -1.40 -1.53 -20.35
N GLY A 22 -0.27 -1.67 -21.05
CA GLY A 22 0.76 -2.65 -20.73
C GLY A 22 1.79 -2.19 -19.69
N LEU A 23 1.73 -0.93 -19.25
CA LEU A 23 2.68 -0.35 -18.30
C LEU A 23 2.58 -1.02 -16.93
N CYS A 24 1.37 -1.46 -16.56
CA CYS A 24 1.15 -2.27 -15.37
C CYS A 24 0.46 -3.60 -15.69
N CYS A 25 0.62 -4.55 -14.77
CA CYS A 25 0.57 -5.98 -15.07
C CYS A 25 -0.61 -6.68 -14.39
N THR A 26 -1.24 -6.01 -13.42
CA THR A 26 -2.28 -6.59 -12.60
C THR A 26 -3.56 -5.77 -12.73
N THR A 27 -4.59 -6.40 -13.25
CA THR A 27 -5.95 -5.85 -13.23
C THR A 27 -6.55 -6.14 -11.87
N THR A 28 -6.45 -5.19 -10.95
CA THR A 28 -7.25 -5.32 -9.72
C THR A 28 -8.72 -5.21 -10.08
N PRO A 29 -9.61 -6.03 -9.49
CA PRO A 29 -11.03 -5.85 -9.66
C PRO A 29 -11.43 -4.43 -9.28
N ILE A 30 -11.92 -3.70 -10.27
CA ILE A 30 -12.48 -2.36 -10.09
C ILE A 30 -13.69 -2.48 -9.17
N TRP A 31 -13.81 -1.59 -8.19
CA TRP A 31 -14.92 -1.63 -7.26
C TRP A 31 -16.27 -1.52 -7.99
N GLN A 32 -17.16 -2.46 -7.69
CA GLN A 32 -18.52 -2.52 -8.24
C GLN A 32 -19.51 -1.99 -7.19
N LEU A 33 -19.31 -0.75 -6.75
CA LEU A 33 -20.22 -0.11 -5.78
C LEU A 33 -21.51 0.35 -6.49
N PRO A 34 -22.68 0.28 -5.83
CA PRO A 34 -23.93 0.73 -6.43
C PRO A 34 -23.85 2.18 -6.93
N GLY A 35 -24.08 2.36 -8.23
CA GLY A 35 -24.05 3.68 -8.87
C GLY A 35 -22.65 4.26 -9.12
N LEU A 36 -21.58 3.52 -8.82
CA LEU A 36 -20.23 3.86 -9.23
C LEU A 36 -19.94 3.29 -10.62
N GLU A 37 -19.70 4.17 -11.59
CA GLU A 37 -19.23 3.83 -12.92
C GLU A 37 -17.86 4.47 -13.18
N ILE A 38 -16.85 3.63 -13.43
CA ILE A 38 -15.50 4.10 -13.76
C ILE A 38 -15.40 4.37 -15.27
N PRO A 39 -15.09 5.62 -15.69
CA PRO A 39 -14.82 5.98 -17.08
C PRO A 39 -13.81 5.05 -17.76
N GLY A 40 -13.98 4.79 -19.06
CA GLY A 40 -13.09 3.90 -19.81
C GLY A 40 -11.63 4.37 -19.77
N ILE A 41 -11.43 5.68 -19.99
CA ILE A 41 -10.09 6.30 -19.98
C ILE A 41 -9.37 6.16 -18.62
N MET A 42 -10.10 6.22 -17.50
CA MET A 42 -9.50 6.02 -16.17
C MET A 42 -8.98 4.59 -16.00
N LYS A 43 -9.62 3.59 -16.62
CA LYS A 43 -9.18 2.19 -16.60
C LYS A 43 -7.93 1.99 -17.45
N GLU A 44 -7.86 2.64 -18.59
CA GLU A 44 -6.69 2.61 -19.50
C GLU A 44 -5.46 3.28 -18.88
N MET A 45 -5.69 4.26 -17.99
CA MET A 45 -4.65 4.99 -17.25
C MET A 45 -4.39 4.42 -15.83
N ASN A 46 -4.76 3.16 -15.58
CA ASN A 46 -4.47 2.50 -14.32
C ASN A 46 -3.11 1.79 -14.39
N TYR A 47 -2.09 2.39 -13.78
CA TYR A 47 -0.72 1.88 -13.77
C TYR A 47 -0.33 1.21 -12.44
N GLY A 48 -1.29 0.95 -11.56
CA GLY A 48 -1.07 0.38 -10.23
C GLY A 48 -1.04 -1.15 -10.19
N CYS A 49 -0.28 -1.72 -9.25
CA CYS A 49 -0.12 -3.17 -9.08
C CYS A 49 -1.23 -3.84 -8.24
N GLY A 50 -2.19 -3.08 -7.73
CA GLY A 50 -3.20 -3.51 -6.75
C GLY A 50 -4.33 -2.49 -6.57
N SER A 51 -5.33 -2.77 -5.73
CA SER A 51 -6.17 -1.74 -5.09
C SER A 51 -5.68 -1.69 -3.66
N THR A 52 -5.03 -0.58 -3.32
CA THR A 52 -4.23 -0.46 -2.11
C THR A 52 -5.12 -0.32 -0.88
N VAL A 53 -6.19 0.46 -1.00
CA VAL A 53 -7.12 0.78 0.08
C VAL A 53 -8.29 -0.20 0.06
N HIS A 54 -8.73 -0.67 1.22
CA HIS A 54 -9.98 -1.43 1.34
C HIS A 54 -11.10 -0.52 1.84
N ALA A 55 -12.36 -0.83 1.52
CA ALA A 55 -13.52 -0.02 1.96
C ALA A 55 -13.57 0.17 3.49
N ARG A 56 -13.03 -0.78 4.27
CA ARG A 56 -12.90 -0.70 5.74
C ARG A 56 -11.97 0.41 6.22
N ASP A 57 -11.05 0.86 5.37
CA ASP A 57 -10.16 1.98 5.68
C ASP A 57 -10.85 3.32 5.44
N LEU A 58 -11.92 3.32 4.65
CA LEU A 58 -12.65 4.52 4.26
C LEU A 58 -13.90 4.80 5.11
N VAL A 59 -13.97 4.18 6.30
CA VAL A 59 -15.09 4.37 7.23
C VAL A 59 -15.06 5.77 7.85
N ASN A 60 -16.25 6.31 8.17
CA ASN A 60 -16.43 7.59 8.85
C ASN A 60 -15.97 8.84 8.06
N ASN A 61 -16.06 8.82 6.72
CA ASN A 61 -15.68 9.94 5.85
C ASN A 61 -14.24 10.46 6.09
N PRO A 62 -13.22 9.60 6.01
CA PRO A 62 -11.86 9.99 6.34
C PRO A 62 -11.31 10.99 5.31
N LYS A 63 -10.43 11.89 5.73
CA LYS A 63 -9.65 12.70 4.81
C LYS A 63 -8.53 11.85 4.22
N VAL A 64 -8.53 11.70 2.90
CA VAL A 64 -7.66 10.76 2.19
C VAL A 64 -6.59 11.52 1.40
N LEU A 65 -5.35 11.07 1.48
CA LEU A 65 -4.27 11.46 0.57
C LEU A 65 -3.95 10.28 -0.36
N TYR A 66 -3.85 10.52 -1.66
CA TYR A 66 -3.38 9.55 -2.63
C TYR A 66 -2.21 10.13 -3.43
N VAL A 67 -1.08 9.42 -3.46
CA VAL A 67 0.14 9.86 -4.15
C VAL A 67 0.34 9.03 -5.42
N GLY A 68 0.54 9.72 -6.55
CA GLY A 68 0.57 9.13 -7.89
C GLY A 68 -0.85 8.95 -8.43
N VAL A 69 -1.48 10.04 -8.88
CA VAL A 69 -2.93 10.08 -9.14
C VAL A 69 -3.34 9.31 -10.40
N GLY A 70 -2.42 9.13 -11.34
CA GLY A 70 -2.69 8.51 -12.65
C GLY A 70 -3.90 9.12 -13.34
N GLY A 71 -4.79 8.28 -13.87
CA GLY A 71 -6.04 8.74 -14.49
C GLY A 71 -7.12 9.27 -13.53
N GLY A 72 -6.92 9.18 -12.20
CA GLY A 72 -7.89 9.63 -11.19
C GLY A 72 -8.88 8.56 -10.71
N MET A 73 -8.68 7.28 -11.07
CA MET A 73 -9.60 6.19 -10.73
C MET A 73 -9.77 6.02 -9.21
N GLU A 74 -8.67 6.01 -8.46
CA GLU A 74 -8.67 5.87 -7.00
C GLU A 74 -9.33 7.07 -6.32
N LEU A 75 -9.08 8.27 -6.82
CA LEU A 75 -9.67 9.50 -6.28
C LEU A 75 -11.21 9.49 -6.42
N LEU A 76 -11.72 9.03 -7.57
CA LEU A 76 -13.15 8.82 -7.79
C LEU A 76 -13.72 7.76 -6.84
N GLN A 77 -13.03 6.61 -6.70
CA GLN A 77 -13.44 5.54 -5.81
C GLN A 77 -13.49 5.98 -4.34
N PHE A 78 -12.48 6.74 -3.87
CA PHE A 78 -12.44 7.24 -2.49
C PHE A 78 -13.50 8.30 -2.23
N SER A 79 -13.82 9.11 -3.25
CA SER A 79 -14.90 10.09 -3.18
C SER A 79 -16.28 9.46 -2.94
N TYR A 80 -16.44 8.16 -3.19
CA TYR A 80 -17.65 7.43 -2.80
C TYR A 80 -17.86 7.43 -1.27
N PHE A 81 -16.77 7.41 -0.50
CA PHE A 81 -16.76 7.33 0.95
C PHE A 81 -16.57 8.68 1.65
N ASN A 82 -16.06 9.69 0.95
CA ASN A 82 -15.98 11.07 1.46
C ASN A 82 -16.34 12.07 0.36
N ARG A 83 -17.50 12.71 0.51
CA ARG A 83 -18.05 13.70 -0.44
C ARG A 83 -17.92 15.14 0.06
N ASN A 84 -17.06 15.38 1.05
CA ASN A 84 -16.74 16.74 1.46
C ASN A 84 -15.86 17.41 0.41
N ASN A 85 -15.99 18.73 0.24
CA ASN A 85 -15.12 19.51 -0.64
C ASN A 85 -13.66 19.36 -0.20
N GLY A 86 -12.79 18.88 -1.09
CA GLY A 86 -11.39 18.54 -0.77
C GLY A 86 -11.21 17.44 0.27
N GLY A 87 -12.21 16.55 0.43
CA GLY A 87 -12.12 15.39 1.32
C GLY A 87 -11.09 14.36 0.84
N ILE A 88 -10.87 14.31 -0.47
CA ILE A 88 -9.84 13.51 -1.12
C ILE A 88 -8.77 14.45 -1.66
N ILE A 89 -7.50 14.18 -1.39
CA ILE A 89 -6.36 14.93 -1.91
C ILE A 89 -5.55 14.01 -2.82
N GLY A 90 -5.36 14.40 -4.07
CA GLY A 90 -4.48 13.72 -5.02
C GLY A 90 -3.19 14.51 -5.21
N VAL A 91 -2.04 13.88 -5.01
CA VAL A 91 -0.71 14.48 -5.26
C VAL A 91 -0.01 13.74 -6.39
N ASP A 92 0.48 14.49 -7.37
CA ASP A 92 1.31 13.95 -8.45
C ASP A 92 2.47 14.91 -8.76
N VAL A 93 3.58 14.34 -9.22
CA VAL A 93 4.78 15.09 -9.59
C VAL A 93 4.67 15.66 -11.01
N LEU A 94 3.77 15.10 -11.84
CA LEU A 94 3.55 15.50 -13.22
C LEU A 94 2.29 16.34 -13.36
N ASN A 95 2.46 17.57 -13.84
CA ASN A 95 1.32 18.45 -14.15
C ASN A 95 0.43 17.83 -15.24
N GLU A 96 1.02 17.12 -16.20
CA GLU A 96 0.30 16.44 -17.29
C GLU A 96 -0.64 15.35 -16.74
N MET A 97 -0.26 14.64 -15.67
CA MET A 97 -1.14 13.66 -15.02
C MET A 97 -2.28 14.33 -14.26
N LEU A 98 -2.01 15.45 -13.57
CA LEU A 98 -3.06 16.22 -12.90
C LEU A 98 -4.08 16.76 -13.89
N GLU A 99 -3.63 17.28 -15.04
CA GLU A 99 -4.50 17.78 -16.11
C GLU A 99 -5.35 16.65 -16.72
N ALA A 100 -4.76 15.49 -16.99
CA ALA A 100 -5.49 14.32 -17.49
C ALA A 100 -6.54 13.83 -16.49
N SER A 101 -6.18 13.72 -15.20
CA SER A 101 -7.10 13.35 -14.12
C SER A 101 -8.26 14.33 -13.98
N ALA A 102 -7.97 15.65 -14.01
CA ALA A 102 -8.99 16.69 -13.99
C ALA A 102 -9.94 16.64 -15.19
N GLN A 103 -9.42 16.30 -16.38
CA GLN A 103 -10.24 16.11 -17.57
C GLN A 103 -11.12 14.86 -17.46
N ASN A 104 -10.58 13.76 -16.94
CA ASN A 104 -11.32 12.51 -16.73
C ASN A 104 -12.45 12.67 -15.70
N PHE A 105 -12.27 13.54 -14.69
CA PHE A 105 -13.35 13.84 -13.73
C PHE A 105 -14.59 14.45 -14.38
N LYS A 106 -14.48 15.16 -15.49
CA LYS A 106 -15.65 15.67 -16.22
C LYS A 106 -16.52 14.54 -16.77
N GLU A 107 -15.89 13.48 -17.28
CA GLU A 107 -16.61 12.27 -17.70
C GLU A 107 -17.18 11.51 -16.49
N ALA A 108 -16.41 11.41 -15.40
CA ALA A 108 -16.88 10.81 -14.17
C ALA A 108 -18.14 11.50 -13.61
N GLU A 109 -18.21 12.84 -13.64
CA GLU A 109 -19.40 13.61 -13.22
C GLU A 109 -20.64 13.32 -14.09
N LEU A 110 -20.45 13.02 -15.38
CA LEU A 110 -21.55 12.65 -16.29
C LEU A 110 -22.07 11.24 -15.99
N LEU A 111 -21.17 10.30 -15.69
CA LEU A 111 -21.51 8.90 -15.40
C LEU A 111 -21.99 8.67 -13.96
N ASN A 112 -21.58 9.54 -13.03
CA ASN A 112 -21.84 9.39 -11.60
C ASN A 112 -22.55 10.63 -11.04
N PRO A 113 -23.91 10.66 -10.99
CA PRO A 113 -24.66 11.84 -10.53
C PRO A 113 -24.36 12.28 -9.08
N TRP A 114 -23.78 11.39 -8.28
CA TRP A 114 -23.38 11.65 -6.91
C TRP A 114 -21.98 12.25 -6.77
N PHE A 115 -21.14 12.16 -7.81
CA PHE A 115 -19.76 12.62 -7.80
C PHE A 115 -19.67 14.10 -8.17
N SER A 116 -18.77 14.81 -7.51
CA SER A 116 -18.31 16.13 -7.93
C SER A 116 -16.80 16.17 -7.82
N SER A 117 -16.16 16.71 -8.86
CA SER A 117 -14.73 17.02 -8.89
C SER A 117 -14.27 17.87 -7.71
N LYS A 118 -15.18 18.65 -7.10
CA LYS A 118 -14.92 19.40 -5.86
C LYS A 118 -14.57 18.52 -4.66
N PHE A 119 -14.95 17.24 -4.65
CA PHE A 119 -14.57 16.33 -3.57
C PHE A 119 -13.06 16.04 -3.58
N VAL A 120 -12.41 16.30 -4.72
CA VAL A 120 -11.00 16.05 -4.95
C VAL A 120 -10.23 17.37 -5.02
N ASP A 121 -9.14 17.46 -4.27
CA ASP A 121 -8.14 18.53 -4.33
C ASP A 121 -6.86 17.98 -4.98
N LEU A 122 -6.59 18.37 -6.22
CA LEU A 122 -5.40 17.96 -6.97
C LEU A 122 -4.25 18.94 -6.71
N ARG A 123 -3.09 18.41 -6.30
CA ARG A 123 -1.90 19.20 -5.97
C ARG A 123 -0.66 18.68 -6.69
N LEU A 124 0.12 19.61 -7.24
CA LEU A 124 1.46 19.32 -7.73
C LEU A 124 2.39 19.13 -6.53
N GLY A 125 3.07 17.99 -6.44
CA GLY A 125 3.95 17.68 -5.33
C GLY A 125 4.68 16.35 -5.51
N ASP A 126 5.67 16.11 -4.63
CA ASP A 126 6.48 14.91 -4.63
C ASP A 126 6.27 14.16 -3.30
N ALA A 127 6.32 12.83 -3.32
CA ALA A 127 6.26 11.98 -2.14
C ALA A 127 7.42 12.26 -1.16
N LEU A 128 8.53 12.83 -1.66
CA LEU A 128 9.69 13.18 -0.85
C LEU A 128 9.53 14.50 -0.07
N ASN A 129 8.52 15.31 -0.41
CA ASN A 129 8.18 16.56 0.26
C ASN A 129 6.71 16.91 -0.04
N LEU A 130 5.80 16.30 0.72
CA LEU A 130 4.36 16.39 0.47
C LEU A 130 3.83 17.80 0.79
N PRO A 131 3.07 18.45 -0.11
CA PRO A 131 2.47 19.76 0.12
C PRO A 131 1.21 19.65 1.00
N ILE A 132 1.37 19.03 2.17
CA ILE A 132 0.32 18.63 3.09
C ILE A 132 0.79 18.95 4.51
N ASP A 133 -0.12 19.48 5.32
CA ASP A 133 0.18 19.82 6.72
C ASP A 133 0.39 18.55 7.56
N ASP A 134 1.21 18.68 8.60
CA ASP A 134 1.43 17.65 9.61
C ASP A 134 0.09 17.18 10.20
N GLU A 135 -0.01 15.87 10.45
CA GLU A 135 -1.11 15.26 11.19
C GLU A 135 -2.51 15.67 10.70
N SER A 136 -2.68 15.79 9.38
CA SER A 136 -3.91 16.29 8.78
C SER A 136 -4.70 15.22 8.01
N ILE A 137 -4.09 14.06 7.74
CA ILE A 137 -4.65 12.97 6.93
C ILE A 137 -5.03 11.76 7.79
N ASP A 138 -6.20 11.17 7.53
CA ASP A 138 -6.65 9.94 8.20
C ASP A 138 -6.12 8.69 7.47
N VAL A 139 -6.15 8.70 6.14
CA VAL A 139 -5.66 7.61 5.28
C VAL A 139 -4.78 8.17 4.18
N ALA A 140 -3.51 7.78 4.16
CA ALA A 140 -2.61 8.02 3.05
C ALA A 140 -2.49 6.73 2.24
N ALA A 141 -2.43 6.83 0.91
CA ALA A 141 -2.26 5.68 0.06
C ALA A 141 -1.42 5.98 -1.17
N GLN A 142 -0.75 4.95 -1.67
CA GLN A 142 0.01 4.99 -2.92
C GLN A 142 0.06 3.59 -3.51
N ASN A 143 0.26 3.51 -4.83
CA ASN A 143 0.33 2.24 -5.54
C ASN A 143 1.61 2.17 -6.37
N CYS A 144 2.51 1.24 -6.02
CA CYS A 144 3.75 0.98 -6.74
C CYS A 144 4.75 2.16 -6.80
N VAL A 145 4.48 3.31 -6.16
CA VAL A 145 5.34 4.51 -6.20
C VAL A 145 6.63 4.26 -5.43
N PHE A 146 6.55 3.63 -4.26
CA PHE A 146 7.69 3.44 -3.37
C PHE A 146 8.74 2.50 -3.96
N ASN A 147 8.32 1.55 -4.76
CA ASN A 147 9.23 0.66 -5.47
C ASN A 147 10.07 1.36 -6.57
N ILE A 148 9.73 2.58 -6.95
CA ILE A 148 10.57 3.37 -7.86
C ILE A 148 11.77 3.93 -7.09
N PHE A 149 11.60 4.27 -5.81
CA PHE A 149 12.61 4.96 -5.03
C PHE A 149 13.83 4.09 -4.73
N LYS A 150 14.99 4.76 -4.70
CA LYS A 150 16.17 4.21 -4.03
C LYS A 150 16.03 4.34 -2.52
N THR A 151 16.82 3.57 -1.78
CA THR A 151 16.69 3.43 -0.32
C THR A 151 16.51 4.75 0.43
N ASP A 152 17.35 5.75 0.16
CA ASP A 152 17.29 7.04 0.88
C ASP A 152 16.02 7.83 0.59
N ASP A 153 15.53 7.76 -0.65
CA ASP A 153 14.30 8.45 -1.05
C ASP A 153 13.07 7.69 -0.54
N LEU A 154 13.12 6.35 -0.47
CA LEU A 154 12.08 5.55 0.18
C LEU A 154 11.97 5.89 1.67
N LYS A 155 13.10 6.05 2.38
CA LYS A 155 13.10 6.47 3.79
C LYS A 155 12.44 7.84 3.98
N LYS A 156 12.76 8.80 3.10
CA LYS A 156 12.13 10.13 3.13
C LYS A 156 10.63 10.06 2.83
N ALA A 157 10.22 9.29 1.82
CA ALA A 157 8.80 9.15 1.46
C ALA A 157 7.98 8.51 2.59
N LEU A 158 8.54 7.51 3.28
CA LEU A 158 7.92 6.91 4.47
C LEU A 158 7.81 7.93 5.62
N ALA A 159 8.86 8.72 5.86
CA ALA A 159 8.86 9.76 6.89
C ALA A 159 7.84 10.87 6.58
N GLU A 160 7.72 11.30 5.33
CA GLU A 160 6.71 12.28 4.89
C GLU A 160 5.30 11.73 5.03
N SER A 161 5.08 10.46 4.67
CA SER A 161 3.80 9.78 4.88
C SER A 161 3.44 9.71 6.37
N TYR A 162 4.41 9.44 7.23
CA TYR A 162 4.23 9.45 8.68
C TYR A 162 3.91 10.85 9.23
N ARG A 163 4.58 11.89 8.71
CA ARG A 163 4.39 13.29 9.12
C ARG A 163 2.95 13.75 8.87
N VAL A 164 2.42 13.49 7.67
CA VAL A 164 1.09 13.99 7.27
C VAL A 164 -0.07 13.23 7.92
N LEU A 165 0.18 11.99 8.37
CA LEU A 165 -0.84 11.17 9.02
C LEU A 165 -1.13 11.66 10.45
N LYS A 166 -2.41 11.72 10.80
CA LYS A 166 -2.86 11.88 12.19
C LYS A 166 -2.38 10.71 13.06
N PRO A 167 -2.32 10.87 14.39
CA PRO A 167 -2.25 9.71 15.30
C PRO A 167 -3.31 8.67 14.93
N HIS A 168 -2.92 7.40 14.86
CA HIS A 168 -3.75 6.27 14.41
C HIS A 168 -4.19 6.33 12.93
N GLY A 169 -3.66 7.28 12.16
CA GLY A 169 -3.81 7.33 10.71
C GLY A 169 -3.08 6.16 10.04
N ARG A 170 -3.48 5.84 8.81
CA ARG A 170 -3.03 4.63 8.10
C ARG A 170 -2.33 5.01 6.80
N LEU A 171 -1.16 4.44 6.56
CA LEU A 171 -0.54 4.38 5.24
C LEU A 171 -0.88 3.03 4.61
N VAL A 172 -1.61 3.04 3.51
CA VAL A 172 -2.00 1.82 2.80
C VAL A 172 -1.34 1.76 1.42
N MET A 173 -0.61 0.69 1.15
CA MET A 173 0.26 0.58 -0.01
C MET A 173 0.26 -0.80 -0.63
N SER A 174 0.60 -0.84 -1.92
CA SER A 174 0.80 -2.05 -2.70
C SER A 174 2.11 -1.90 -3.42
N ASP A 175 3.08 -2.78 -3.14
CA ASP A 175 4.41 -2.69 -3.74
C ASP A 175 4.96 -4.08 -4.09
N PRO A 176 5.79 -4.17 -5.14
CA PRO A 176 6.55 -5.36 -5.45
C PRO A 176 7.67 -5.62 -4.44
N ILE A 177 7.83 -6.88 -4.05
CA ILE A 177 8.93 -7.39 -3.24
C ILE A 177 9.65 -8.52 -3.96
N CYS A 178 10.91 -8.71 -3.61
CA CYS A 178 11.73 -9.79 -4.13
C CYS A 178 12.68 -10.29 -3.05
N ASN A 179 12.55 -11.57 -2.69
CA ASN A 179 13.44 -12.21 -1.73
C ASN A 179 14.75 -12.66 -2.38
N GLN A 180 14.77 -12.88 -3.69
CA GLN A 180 15.99 -13.16 -4.45
C GLN A 180 16.82 -11.88 -4.61
N GLU A 181 18.14 -12.03 -4.62
CA GLU A 181 19.03 -10.93 -4.98
C GLU A 181 18.92 -10.65 -6.48
N MET A 182 18.81 -9.38 -6.84
CA MET A 182 18.86 -8.93 -8.24
C MET A 182 20.26 -8.43 -8.55
N SER A 183 20.74 -8.71 -9.77
CA SER A 183 22.03 -8.22 -10.24
C SER A 183 22.09 -6.68 -10.23
N ASP A 184 23.31 -6.13 -10.10
CA ASP A 184 23.52 -4.67 -10.18
C ASP A 184 23.05 -4.08 -11.51
N LYS A 185 23.10 -4.88 -12.60
CA LYS A 185 22.61 -4.46 -13.91
C LYS A 185 21.10 -4.24 -13.88
N LEU A 186 20.33 -5.17 -13.28
CA LEU A 186 18.89 -4.99 -13.10
C LEU A 186 18.60 -3.83 -12.14
N ARG A 187 19.28 -3.78 -11.00
CA ARG A 187 19.12 -2.75 -9.97
C ARG A 187 19.42 -1.34 -10.48
N ASN A 188 20.21 -1.17 -11.53
CA ASN A 188 20.55 0.14 -12.08
C ASN A 188 19.95 0.40 -13.47
N ASP A 189 19.02 -0.43 -13.92
CA ASP A 189 18.20 -0.12 -15.10
C ASP A 189 17.06 0.84 -14.71
N ASP A 190 17.22 2.11 -15.05
CA ASP A 190 16.28 3.18 -14.70
C ASP A 190 14.89 2.97 -15.34
N ARG A 191 14.81 2.33 -16.51
CA ARG A 191 13.54 2.05 -17.17
C ARG A 191 12.79 0.94 -16.44
N LEU A 192 13.47 -0.16 -16.12
CA LEU A 192 12.86 -1.26 -15.37
C LEU A 192 12.50 -0.83 -13.93
N ARG A 193 13.23 0.12 -13.36
CA ARG A 193 12.88 0.74 -12.09
C ARG A 193 11.62 1.59 -12.20
N ALA A 194 11.51 2.43 -13.22
CA ALA A 194 10.31 3.22 -13.48
C ALA A 194 9.06 2.35 -13.71
N MET A 195 9.24 1.12 -14.20
CA MET A 195 8.20 0.09 -14.32
C MET A 195 7.95 -0.71 -13.03
N CYS A 196 8.53 -0.29 -11.91
CA CYS A 196 8.38 -0.93 -10.61
C CYS A 196 8.80 -2.42 -10.61
N LEU A 197 9.85 -2.77 -11.35
CA LEU A 197 10.37 -4.16 -11.37
C LEU A 197 11.62 -4.30 -10.51
N THR A 198 12.62 -3.45 -10.71
CA THR A 198 13.97 -3.66 -10.15
C THR A 198 14.24 -2.93 -8.84
N GLY A 199 13.26 -2.18 -8.34
CA GLY A 199 13.30 -1.63 -6.98
C GLY A 199 12.95 -2.62 -5.88
N ALA A 200 12.37 -3.78 -6.23
CA ALA A 200 11.77 -4.70 -5.28
C ALA A 200 12.80 -5.20 -4.24
N ILE A 201 12.53 -4.98 -2.97
CA ILE A 201 13.39 -5.44 -1.86
C ILE A 201 12.71 -6.60 -1.11
N PRO A 202 13.46 -7.36 -0.27
CA PRO A 202 12.85 -8.38 0.58
C PRO A 202 11.80 -7.80 1.52
N LEU A 203 10.74 -8.56 1.80
CA LEU A 203 9.65 -8.15 2.68
C LEU A 203 10.15 -7.67 4.05
N SER A 204 11.09 -8.40 4.66
CA SER A 204 11.66 -8.04 5.95
C SER A 204 12.29 -6.65 5.94
N LYS A 205 13.13 -6.35 4.94
CA LYS A 205 13.75 -5.03 4.79
C LYS A 205 12.71 -3.93 4.59
N TYR A 206 11.63 -4.20 3.86
CA TYR A 206 10.57 -3.23 3.67
C TYR A 206 9.83 -2.93 4.97
N VAL A 207 9.49 -3.97 5.74
CA VAL A 207 8.89 -3.83 7.08
C VAL A 207 9.82 -3.08 8.02
N ASP A 208 11.12 -3.38 8.01
CA ASP A 208 12.12 -2.66 8.82
C ASP A 208 12.07 -1.16 8.51
N MET A 209 12.13 -0.77 7.23
CA MET A 209 12.08 0.64 6.81
C MET A 209 10.77 1.33 7.22
N ILE A 210 9.63 0.64 7.14
CA ILE A 210 8.34 1.16 7.61
C ILE A 210 8.40 1.41 9.12
N THR A 211 8.90 0.45 9.90
CA THR A 211 8.96 0.60 11.36
C THR A 211 10.00 1.62 11.82
N GLU A 212 11.12 1.76 11.10
CA GLU A 212 12.12 2.83 11.29
C GLU A 212 11.51 4.23 11.11
N ALA A 213 10.52 4.38 10.24
CA ALA A 213 9.79 5.64 10.05
C ALA A 213 8.83 5.97 11.22
N GLY A 214 8.57 5.02 12.12
CA GLY A 214 7.80 5.22 13.35
C GLY A 214 6.44 4.51 13.42
N PHE A 215 6.08 3.72 12.41
CA PHE A 215 4.82 2.95 12.41
C PHE A 215 4.89 1.80 13.43
N GLY A 216 4.11 1.89 14.51
CA GLY A 216 4.07 0.88 15.57
C GLY A 216 3.35 -0.41 15.19
N THR A 217 2.43 -0.34 14.22
CA THR A 217 1.65 -1.49 13.73
C THR A 217 1.78 -1.60 12.22
N VAL A 218 2.07 -2.80 11.70
CA VAL A 218 2.16 -3.08 10.27
C VAL A 218 1.37 -4.35 9.95
N GLU A 219 0.45 -4.24 9.02
CA GLU A 219 -0.42 -5.33 8.56
C GLU A 219 -0.02 -5.76 7.15
N ILE A 220 0.34 -7.03 6.96
CA ILE A 220 0.51 -7.62 5.63
C ILE A 220 -0.82 -8.26 5.24
N ARG A 221 -1.57 -7.54 4.40
CA ARG A 221 -2.97 -7.84 4.08
C ARG A 221 -3.14 -8.79 2.91
N ALA A 222 -2.18 -8.79 2.00
CA ALA A 222 -2.11 -9.76 0.91
C ALA A 222 -0.66 -9.93 0.46
N LYS A 223 -0.37 -11.09 -0.11
CA LYS A 223 0.87 -11.37 -0.84
C LYS A 223 0.56 -12.26 -2.04
N ARG A 224 0.96 -11.85 -3.25
CA ARG A 224 0.55 -12.50 -4.51
C ARG A 224 1.71 -12.54 -5.51
N PRO A 225 1.74 -13.53 -6.43
CA PRO A 225 2.63 -13.49 -7.59
C PRO A 225 2.44 -12.19 -8.38
N TYR A 226 3.53 -11.55 -8.82
CA TYR A 226 3.48 -10.33 -9.62
C TYR A 226 4.12 -10.51 -11.00
N ARG A 227 5.43 -10.80 -11.07
CA ARG A 227 6.20 -10.90 -12.32
C ARG A 227 7.31 -11.92 -12.20
N VAL A 228 7.76 -12.44 -13.34
CA VAL A 228 9.02 -13.20 -13.46
C VAL A 228 9.93 -12.48 -14.44
N LEU A 229 11.18 -12.26 -14.04
CA LEU A 229 12.25 -11.82 -14.95
C LEU A 229 13.05 -13.04 -15.38
N ASP A 230 12.94 -13.36 -16.66
CA ASP A 230 13.58 -14.51 -17.28
C ASP A 230 14.97 -14.18 -17.87
N PRO A 231 16.00 -15.04 -17.69
CA PRO A 231 17.35 -14.83 -18.24
C PRO A 231 17.42 -14.59 -19.75
N GLU A 232 16.47 -15.07 -20.56
CA GLU A 232 16.50 -14.82 -22.01
C GLU A 232 16.16 -13.35 -22.35
N LYS A 233 15.45 -12.66 -21.46
CA LYS A 233 14.93 -11.29 -21.69
C LYS A 233 15.58 -10.23 -20.81
N TYR A 234 16.13 -10.64 -19.67
CA TYR A 234 16.60 -9.73 -18.63
C TYR A 234 18.02 -10.09 -18.18
N ALA A 235 18.74 -9.13 -17.61
CA ALA A 235 20.12 -9.30 -17.16
C ALA A 235 20.22 -10.08 -15.83
N THR A 236 19.80 -11.33 -15.83
CA THR A 236 19.83 -12.26 -14.69
C THR A 236 20.31 -13.64 -15.13
N ASP A 237 20.94 -14.39 -14.23
CA ASP A 237 21.43 -15.75 -14.49
C ASP A 237 20.38 -16.82 -14.16
N GLU A 238 19.36 -16.46 -13.38
CA GLU A 238 18.23 -17.32 -13.01
C GLU A 238 16.89 -16.58 -13.11
N LEU A 239 15.78 -17.34 -13.05
CA LEU A 239 14.44 -16.77 -12.95
C LEU A 239 14.32 -15.95 -11.67
N VAL A 240 14.01 -14.66 -11.80
CA VAL A 240 13.71 -13.79 -10.65
C VAL A 240 12.20 -13.71 -10.49
N TYR A 241 11.69 -14.28 -9.39
CA TYR A 241 10.29 -14.27 -9.03
C TYR A 241 9.97 -13.08 -8.12
N ILE A 242 9.14 -12.18 -8.63
CA ILE A 242 8.69 -10.96 -7.96
C ILE A 242 7.25 -11.18 -7.50
N GLU A 243 7.02 -10.84 -6.24
CA GLU A 243 5.70 -10.88 -5.61
C GLU A 243 5.23 -9.45 -5.35
N SER A 244 3.94 -9.25 -5.17
CA SER A 244 3.36 -7.99 -4.71
C SER A 244 2.71 -8.21 -3.35
N ILE A 245 2.86 -7.24 -2.47
CA ILE A 245 2.23 -7.23 -1.14
C ILE A 245 1.27 -6.05 -1.03
N GLU A 246 0.22 -6.23 -0.23
CA GLU A 246 -0.62 -5.14 0.27
C GLU A 246 -0.27 -4.92 1.74
N VAL A 247 0.07 -3.69 2.11
CA VAL A 247 0.49 -3.32 3.48
C VAL A 247 -0.38 -2.20 4.01
N CYS A 248 -0.81 -2.30 5.26
CA CYS A 248 -1.36 -1.17 6.02
C CYS A 248 -0.46 -0.90 7.23
N ALA A 249 0.25 0.22 7.22
CA ALA A 249 1.07 0.69 8.32
C ALA A 249 0.29 1.76 9.11
N ILE A 250 0.11 1.56 10.41
CA ILE A 250 -0.70 2.41 11.27
C ILE A 250 0.21 3.23 12.17
N LYS A 251 -0.05 4.54 12.27
CA LYS A 251 0.65 5.49 13.14
C LYS A 251 0.22 5.30 14.61
N ASP A 252 0.35 4.06 15.07
CA ASP A 252 0.24 3.70 16.48
C ASP A 252 1.59 3.97 17.17
N PRO A 253 1.57 4.26 18.48
CA PRO A 253 2.79 4.33 19.26
C PRO A 253 3.59 3.03 19.16
N MET A 254 4.91 3.14 18.99
CA MET A 254 5.81 1.99 19.00
C MET A 254 5.77 1.31 20.37
N PRO A 255 5.38 0.02 20.48
CA PRO A 255 5.43 -0.71 21.74
C PRO A 255 6.87 -0.85 22.25
N ALA A 256 7.05 -0.95 23.57
CA ALA A 256 8.38 -1.02 24.20
C ALA A 256 9.18 -2.28 23.79
N ASP A 257 8.51 -3.35 23.39
CA ASP A 257 9.06 -4.61 22.92
C ASP A 257 9.11 -4.71 21.39
N GLY A 258 8.96 -3.60 20.68
CA GLY A 258 9.05 -3.49 19.23
C GLY A 258 7.68 -3.50 18.51
N PRO A 259 7.68 -3.35 17.18
CA PRO A 259 6.46 -3.16 16.41
C PRO A 259 5.57 -4.40 16.40
N CYS A 260 4.27 -4.19 16.24
CA CYS A 260 3.28 -5.24 16.00
C CYS A 260 3.17 -5.51 14.50
N ILE A 261 3.82 -6.56 14.02
CA ILE A 261 3.75 -7.00 12.61
C ILE A 261 2.73 -8.13 12.49
N PHE A 262 1.70 -7.96 11.66
CA PHE A 262 0.67 -8.95 11.42
C PHE A 262 0.87 -9.58 10.04
N THR A 263 1.40 -10.80 10.01
CA THR A 263 1.53 -11.60 8.79
C THR A 263 0.38 -12.60 8.60
N GLY A 264 -0.73 -12.41 9.33
CA GLY A 264 -1.90 -13.29 9.28
C GLY A 264 -1.79 -14.55 10.16
N LYS A 265 -0.91 -14.53 11.17
CA LYS A 265 -0.84 -15.60 12.18
C LYS A 265 -2.05 -15.57 13.11
N THR A 266 -2.48 -16.75 13.53
CA THR A 266 -3.60 -16.96 14.44
C THR A 266 -3.18 -17.85 15.59
N ALA A 267 -3.62 -17.52 16.80
CA ALA A 267 -3.52 -18.39 17.98
C ALA A 267 -4.89 -18.95 18.35
N ILE A 268 -4.96 -20.24 18.68
CA ILE A 268 -6.16 -20.92 19.15
C ILE A 268 -5.83 -21.65 20.44
N TYR A 269 -6.45 -21.24 21.54
CA TYR A 269 -6.38 -21.95 22.81
C TYR A 269 -7.44 -23.06 22.82
N TYR A 270 -7.05 -24.29 23.14
CA TYR A 270 -7.96 -25.45 23.20
C TYR A 270 -7.80 -26.26 24.50
N GLY A 271 -7.32 -25.61 25.57
CA GLY A 271 -7.22 -26.21 26.90
C GLY A 271 -8.57 -26.32 27.62
N GLU A 272 -8.57 -26.77 28.87
CA GLU A 272 -9.79 -27.10 29.61
C GLU A 272 -10.58 -25.87 30.11
N GLU A 273 -9.90 -24.75 30.38
CA GLU A 273 -10.53 -23.53 30.89
C GLU A 273 -11.24 -22.75 29.77
N ASP A 274 -12.20 -21.89 30.13
CA ASP A 274 -12.93 -21.08 29.14
C ASP A 274 -12.04 -20.03 28.47
N VAL A 275 -11.01 -19.54 29.18
CA VAL A 275 -10.14 -18.45 28.76
C VAL A 275 -8.71 -18.71 29.19
N PHE A 276 -7.76 -18.45 28.30
CA PHE A 276 -6.35 -18.29 28.62
C PHE A 276 -5.96 -16.81 28.56
N ASP A 277 -5.39 -16.30 29.66
CA ASP A 277 -4.86 -14.94 29.77
C ASP A 277 -3.32 -14.98 29.80
N ASP A 278 -2.67 -14.38 28.81
CA ASP A 278 -1.21 -14.30 28.73
C ASP A 278 -0.61 -13.25 29.69
N ARG A 279 -1.46 -12.46 30.35
CA ARG A 279 -1.15 -11.35 31.25
C ARG A 279 -0.35 -10.22 30.60
N LYS A 280 -0.38 -10.15 29.27
CA LYS A 280 0.24 -9.10 28.44
C LYS A 280 -0.78 -8.43 27.52
N GLY A 281 -2.07 -8.63 27.80
CA GLY A 281 -3.18 -7.99 27.08
C GLY A 281 -3.86 -8.89 26.05
N HIS A 282 -3.55 -10.18 25.99
CA HIS A 282 -4.20 -11.12 25.08
C HIS A 282 -5.03 -12.15 25.85
N LEU A 283 -6.32 -12.22 25.52
CA LEU A 283 -7.26 -13.20 26.04
C LEU A 283 -7.65 -14.16 24.92
N LEU A 284 -7.25 -15.41 25.03
CA LEU A 284 -7.62 -16.46 24.08
C LEU A 284 -8.84 -17.20 24.64
N LEU A 285 -9.98 -17.04 23.97
CA LEU A 285 -11.19 -17.82 24.27
C LEU A 285 -11.03 -19.25 23.77
N GLN A 286 -11.53 -20.21 24.54
CA GLN A 286 -11.44 -21.63 24.21
C GLN A 286 -12.05 -21.91 22.82
N ASN A 287 -11.26 -22.58 21.97
CA ASN A 287 -11.58 -22.97 20.59
C ASN A 287 -11.97 -21.81 19.66
N GLN A 288 -11.57 -20.58 19.97
CA GLN A 288 -11.77 -19.44 19.07
C GLN A 288 -10.43 -18.91 18.55
N PRO A 289 -10.34 -18.59 17.25
CA PRO A 289 -9.15 -17.99 16.68
C PRO A 289 -9.00 -16.53 17.11
N LEU A 290 -7.81 -16.18 17.57
CA LEU A 290 -7.37 -14.81 17.78
C LEU A 290 -6.25 -14.49 16.80
N SER A 291 -6.43 -13.44 15.98
CA SER A 291 -5.34 -12.91 15.18
C SER A 291 -4.27 -12.29 16.09
N VAL A 292 -3.01 -12.67 15.88
CA VAL A 292 -1.91 -12.22 16.72
C VAL A 292 -0.77 -11.70 15.85
N CYS A 293 -0.09 -10.66 16.34
CA CYS A 293 1.14 -10.21 15.68
C CYS A 293 2.26 -11.25 15.86
N ASP A 294 3.28 -11.18 15.00
CA ASP A 294 4.35 -12.17 14.92
C ASP A 294 5.12 -12.32 16.25
N LYS A 295 5.32 -11.23 17.00
CA LYS A 295 5.97 -11.29 18.33
C LYS A 295 5.08 -11.97 19.37
N THR A 296 3.75 -11.74 19.34
CA THR A 296 2.79 -12.42 20.24
C THR A 296 2.72 -13.90 19.89
N ALA A 297 2.65 -14.24 18.60
CA ALA A 297 2.69 -15.62 18.12
C ALA A 297 3.94 -16.36 18.64
N ASN A 298 5.11 -15.74 18.53
CA ASN A 298 6.37 -16.30 19.06
C ASN A 298 6.34 -16.43 20.59
N ALA A 299 5.81 -15.42 21.30
CA ALA A 299 5.70 -15.45 22.76
C ALA A 299 4.80 -16.59 23.26
N LEU A 300 3.66 -16.82 22.58
CA LEU A 300 2.74 -17.92 22.89
C LEU A 300 3.38 -19.29 22.62
N SER A 301 4.03 -19.46 21.46
CA SER A 301 4.76 -20.71 21.15
C SER A 301 5.86 -21.01 22.18
N ASN A 302 6.56 -19.98 22.67
CA ASN A 302 7.63 -20.12 23.66
C ASN A 302 7.14 -20.50 25.06
N LEU A 303 5.82 -20.46 25.33
CA LEU A 303 5.27 -21.01 26.58
C LEU A 303 5.41 -22.53 26.66
N GLY A 304 5.64 -23.21 25.52
CA GLY A 304 5.80 -24.67 25.48
C GLY A 304 4.53 -25.43 25.84
N ARG A 305 3.37 -24.78 25.72
CA ARG A 305 2.07 -25.35 26.04
C ARG A 305 1.58 -26.26 24.91
N SER A 306 1.02 -27.41 25.27
CA SER A 306 0.45 -28.37 24.33
C SER A 306 -1.02 -28.08 23.99
N ASP A 307 -1.59 -27.00 24.52
CA ASP A 307 -3.01 -26.62 24.39
C ASP A 307 -3.20 -25.23 23.74
N ILE A 308 -2.16 -24.72 23.08
CA ILE A 308 -2.22 -23.52 22.24
C ILE A 308 -1.65 -23.88 20.86
N PHE A 309 -2.46 -23.70 19.83
CA PHE A 309 -2.04 -23.80 18.44
C PHE A 309 -1.69 -22.41 17.93
N VAL A 310 -0.54 -22.26 17.29
CA VAL A 310 -0.14 -21.03 16.59
C VAL A 310 0.07 -21.37 15.12
N SER A 311 -0.62 -20.68 14.22
CA SER A 311 -0.52 -20.92 12.79
C SER A 311 0.75 -20.33 12.18
N GLU A 312 1.13 -20.85 11.02
CA GLU A 312 2.06 -20.16 10.12
C GLU A 312 1.45 -18.88 9.53
N SER A 313 2.30 -18.04 8.95
CA SER A 313 1.89 -16.81 8.27
C SER A 313 1.09 -17.13 7.01
N THR A 314 -0.11 -16.57 6.90
CA THR A 314 -0.94 -16.67 5.70
C THR A 314 -0.68 -15.52 4.72
N TYR A 315 -0.04 -14.44 5.19
CA TYR A 315 0.10 -13.16 4.50
C TYR A 315 -1.25 -12.59 4.05
N PHE A 316 -2.30 -12.93 4.80
CA PHE A 316 -3.65 -12.43 4.63
C PHE A 316 -4.17 -12.03 6.00
N TYR A 317 -4.30 -10.73 6.22
CA TYR A 317 -4.82 -10.15 7.44
C TYR A 317 -5.80 -9.04 7.12
N ASP A 318 -6.98 -9.10 7.71
CA ASP A 318 -8.10 -8.23 7.40
C ASP A 318 -8.33 -7.12 8.44
N GLY A 319 -7.36 -6.93 9.33
CA GLY A 319 -7.40 -5.95 10.43
C GLY A 319 -8.11 -6.50 11.67
N GLY A 320 -8.33 -5.65 12.67
CA GLY A 320 -9.08 -6.02 13.90
C GLY A 320 -8.24 -6.02 15.18
N GLY A 321 -6.91 -5.92 15.07
CA GLY A 321 -5.99 -5.92 16.21
C GLY A 321 -5.80 -7.30 16.83
N CYS A 322 -4.94 -7.39 17.84
CA CYS A 322 -4.73 -8.60 18.64
C CYS A 322 -5.30 -8.52 20.06
N CYS A 323 -5.98 -7.43 20.41
CA CYS A 323 -6.42 -7.09 21.76
C CYS A 323 -7.92 -6.72 21.80
#